data_AF-A0A1K1LTJ1-F1
#
_entry.id   AF-A0A1K1LTJ1-F1
#
_cell.length_a   1.000
_cell.length_b   1.000
_cell.length_c   1.000
_cell.angle_alpha   90.00
_cell.angle_beta   90.00
_cell.angle_gamma   90.00
#
_symmetry.space_group_name_H-M   'P 1'
#
loop_
_entity.id
_entity.type
_entity.pdbx_description
1 polymer ?
#
loop_
_entity_poly.entity_id
_entity_poly.type
_entity_poly.pdbx_seq_one_letter_code
_entity_poly.pdbx_strand_id
1 'polypeptide(L)'
;MKTMFEMLMTAPPEHVTRCRIALIEIAHGRWDAAAASMQDAIDETESEAWASDCADMRNFCRIMDNVKRHGLAGTGVESHRIHRAV
;
A
#
# COMPACT_ATOMS: atom_id res chain seq x y z
N MET A 1 -5.01 4.98 -8.35
CA MET A 1 -4.45 5.07 -6.99
C MET A 1 -3.88 6.47 -6.76
N LYS A 2 -4.35 7.15 -5.71
CA LYS A 2 -3.74 8.38 -5.19
C LYS A 2 -2.38 8.08 -4.53
N THR A 3 -1.47 9.04 -4.52
CA THR A 3 -0.27 9.00 -3.68
C THR A 3 -0.64 9.17 -2.21
N MET A 4 0.25 8.73 -1.31
CA MET A 4 0.04 8.90 0.14
C MET A 4 -0.08 10.38 0.55
N PHE A 5 0.62 11.28 -0.16
CA PHE A 5 0.51 12.71 0.07
C PHE A 5 -0.85 13.27 -0.36
N GLU A 6 -1.36 12.87 -1.53
CA GLU A 6 -2.71 13.25 -1.98
C GLU A 6 -3.80 12.72 -1.06
N MET A 7 -3.64 11.49 -0.55
CA MET A 7 -4.53 10.95 0.49
C MET A 7 -4.49 11.81 1.75
N LEU A 8 -3.31 12.19 2.24
CA LEU A 8 -3.18 13.07 3.41
C LEU A 8 -3.87 14.43 3.21
N MET A 9 -3.75 15.02 2.01
CA MET A 9 -4.37 16.32 1.70
C MET A 9 -5.90 16.25 1.56
N THR A 10 -6.45 15.05 1.36
CA THR A 10 -7.90 14.83 1.18
C THR A 10 -8.51 13.95 2.28
N ALA A 11 -7.74 13.66 3.33
CA ALA A 11 -8.16 12.78 4.41
C ALA A 11 -9.27 13.44 5.25
N PRO A 12 -10.30 12.67 5.64
CA PRO A 12 -11.20 13.09 6.73
C PRO A 12 -10.39 13.43 7.99
N PRO A 13 -10.81 14.43 8.80
CA PRO A 13 -10.06 14.88 9.97
C PRO A 13 -9.60 13.76 10.92
N GLU A 14 -10.47 12.78 11.15
CA GLU A 14 -10.24 11.60 11.99
C GLU A 14 -9.12 10.68 11.48
N HIS A 15 -8.83 10.70 10.16
CA HIS A 15 -7.82 9.86 9.55
C HIS A 15 -6.51 10.59 9.23
N VAL A 16 -6.42 11.92 9.43
CA VAL A 16 -5.20 12.71 9.14
C VAL A 16 -3.97 12.15 9.87
N THR A 17 -4.10 11.82 11.16
CA THR A 17 -2.99 11.26 11.95
C THR A 17 -2.53 9.92 11.38
N ARG A 18 -3.47 9.06 10.98
CA ARG A 18 -3.18 7.75 10.39
C ARG A 18 -2.49 7.87 9.04
N CYS A 19 -2.90 8.82 8.20
CA CYS A 19 -2.19 9.13 6.96
C CYS A 19 -0.76 9.62 7.19
N ARG A 20 -0.52 10.44 8.23
CA ARG A 20 0.84 10.87 8.59
C ARG A 20 1.72 9.71 9.04
N ILE A 21 1.18 8.81 9.87
CA ILE A 21 1.89 7.59 10.30
C ILE A 21 2.27 6.75 9.08
N ALA A 22 1.31 6.45 8.20
CA ALA A 22 1.57 5.66 7.00
C ALA A 22 2.61 6.32 6.07
N LEU A 23 2.57 7.64 5.92
CA LEU A 23 3.57 8.39 5.15
C LEU A 23 4.99 8.23 5.71
N ILE A 24 5.15 8.32 7.04
CA ILE A 24 6.43 8.13 7.71
C ILE A 24 6.91 6.68 7.59
N GLU A 25 6.03 5.71 7.78
CA GLU A 25 6.36 4.29 7.67
C GLU A 25 6.77 3.91 6.23
N ILE A 26 6.09 4.46 5.22
CA ILE A 26 6.49 4.37 3.80
C ILE A 26 7.89 4.95 3.59
N ALA A 27 8.17 6.15 4.12
CA ALA A 27 9.48 6.79 3.98
C ALA A 27 10.61 5.96 4.61
N HIS A 28 10.31 5.21 5.67
CA HIS A 28 11.24 4.29 6.31
C HIS A 28 11.27 2.88 5.68
N GLY A 29 10.52 2.64 4.60
CA GLY A 29 10.42 1.33 3.95
C GLY A 29 9.78 0.25 4.84
N ARG A 30 8.96 0.66 5.82
CA ARG A 30 8.19 -0.21 6.72
C ARG A 30 6.81 -0.47 6.12
N TRP A 31 6.83 -1.13 4.97
CA TRP A 31 5.67 -1.33 4.12
C TRP A 31 4.52 -2.09 4.80
N ASP A 32 4.82 -3.12 5.60
CA ASP A 32 3.81 -3.88 6.36
C ASP A 32 3.07 -3.00 7.39
N ALA A 33 3.78 -2.15 8.13
CA ALA A 33 3.19 -1.23 9.09
C ALA A 33 2.34 -0.13 8.42
N ALA A 34 2.77 0.36 7.26
CA ALA A 34 1.97 1.28 6.46
C ALA A 34 0.68 0.60 5.94
N ALA A 35 0.75 -0.66 5.52
CA ALA A 35 -0.42 -1.44 5.11
C ALA A 35 -1.39 -1.66 6.28
N ALA A 36 -0.91 -1.98 7.48
CA ALA A 36 -1.73 -2.10 8.67
C ALA A 36 -2.44 -0.78 8.99
N SER A 37 -1.72 0.35 8.92
CA SER A 37 -2.31 1.67 9.11
C SER A 37 -3.44 1.96 8.11
N MET A 38 -3.31 1.53 6.85
CA MET A 38 -4.39 1.69 5.87
C MET A 38 -5.55 0.70 6.09
N GLN A 39 -5.28 -0.50 6.61
CA GLN A 39 -6.34 -1.43 7.00
C GLN A 39 -7.20 -0.85 8.12
N ASP A 40 -6.59 -0.30 9.17
CA ASP A 40 -7.33 0.35 10.24
C ASP A 40 -8.20 1.51 9.72
N ALA A 41 -7.71 2.29 8.75
CA ALA A 41 -8.49 3.38 8.15
C ALA A 41 -9.74 2.88 7.40
N ILE A 42 -9.66 1.67 6.81
CA ILE A 42 -10.81 1.02 6.17
C ILE A 42 -11.81 0.55 7.22
N ASP A 43 -11.32 -0.04 8.31
CA ASP A 43 -12.19 -0.62 9.34
C ASP A 43 -12.90 0.44 10.18
N GLU A 44 -12.36 1.66 10.24
CA GLU A 44 -12.91 2.78 11.01
C GLU A 44 -13.83 3.72 10.20
N THR A 45 -13.86 3.60 8.88
CA THR A 45 -14.57 4.56 8.02
C THR A 45 -15.90 4.03 7.53
N GLU A 46 -16.92 4.90 7.50
CA GLU A 46 -18.21 4.63 6.84
C GLU A 46 -18.22 5.11 5.37
N SER A 47 -17.16 5.80 4.92
CA SER A 47 -17.05 6.34 3.57
C SER A 47 -16.48 5.31 2.62
N GLU A 48 -17.30 4.78 1.71
CA GLU A 48 -16.86 3.83 0.69
C GLU A 48 -15.74 4.39 -0.21
N ALA A 49 -15.81 5.68 -0.55
CA ALA A 49 -14.80 6.32 -1.38
C ALA A 49 -13.43 6.39 -0.67
N TRP A 50 -13.44 6.72 0.64
CA TRP A 50 -12.22 6.74 1.44
C TRP A 50 -11.67 5.33 1.69
N ALA A 51 -12.55 4.38 1.99
CA ALA A 51 -12.18 2.97 2.13
C ALA A 51 -11.53 2.42 0.86
N SER A 52 -12.05 2.78 -0.32
CA SER A 52 -11.47 2.38 -1.61
C SER A 52 -10.05 2.93 -1.82
N ASP A 53 -9.83 4.23 -1.55
CA ASP A 53 -8.50 4.83 -1.65
C ASP A 53 -7.51 4.17 -0.67
N CYS A 54 -7.94 3.89 0.56
CA CYS A 54 -7.15 3.18 1.56
C CYS A 54 -6.83 1.74 1.15
N ALA A 55 -7.79 1.04 0.52
CA ALA A 55 -7.59 -0.31 0.03
C ALA A 55 -6.53 -0.38 -1.08
N ASP A 56 -6.56 0.57 -2.02
CA ASP A 56 -5.54 0.70 -3.07
C ASP A 56 -4.14 0.90 -2.45
N MET A 57 -4.00 1.86 -1.53
CA MET A 57 -2.72 2.15 -0.87
C MET A 57 -2.22 0.98 -0.02
N ARG A 58 -3.11 0.29 0.71
CA ARG A 58 -2.79 -0.92 1.47
C ARG A 58 -2.24 -2.01 0.55
N ASN A 59 -2.91 -2.25 -0.58
CA ASN A 59 -2.49 -3.27 -1.55
C ASN A 59 -1.13 -2.93 -2.15
N PHE A 60 -0.90 -1.66 -2.49
CA PHE A 60 0.41 -1.18 -2.94
C PHE A 60 1.49 -1.44 -1.88
N CYS A 61 1.25 -1.10 -0.61
CA CYS A 61 2.19 -1.36 0.47
C CYS A 61 2.50 -2.86 0.62
N ARG A 62 1.50 -3.74 0.51
CA ARG A 62 1.72 -5.21 0.53
C ARG A 62 2.57 -5.70 -0.65
N ILE A 63 2.38 -5.13 -1.84
CA ILE A 63 3.23 -5.45 -3.00
C ILE A 63 4.68 -5.01 -2.74
N MET A 64 4.89 -3.80 -2.22
CA MET A 64 6.21 -3.28 -1.92
C MET A 64 6.91 -4.06 -0.80
N ASP A 65 6.16 -4.51 0.21
CA ASP A 65 6.65 -5.41 1.24
C ASP A 65 7.11 -6.75 0.65
N ASN A 66 6.34 -7.32 -0.27
CA ASN A 66 6.71 -8.53 -0.98
C ASN A 66 7.98 -8.32 -1.83
N VAL A 67 8.07 -7.21 -2.56
CA VAL A 67 9.28 -6.83 -3.32
C VAL A 67 10.49 -6.67 -2.40
N LYS A 68 10.32 -6.07 -1.23
CA LYS A 68 11.39 -5.93 -0.23
C LYS A 68 11.89 -7.29 0.27
N ARG A 69 11.00 -8.27 0.43
CA ARG A 69 11.33 -9.62 0.94
C ARG A 69 11.91 -10.55 -0.13
N HIS A 70 11.39 -10.48 -1.36
CA HIS A 70 11.64 -11.49 -2.40
C HIS A 70 12.17 -10.92 -3.72
N GLY A 71 12.41 -9.60 -3.80
CA GLY A 71 12.76 -8.91 -5.04
C GLY A 71 11.59 -8.86 -6.03
N LEU A 72 11.87 -8.55 -7.30
CA LEU A 72 10.84 -8.42 -8.34
C LEU A 72 10.11 -9.73 -8.67
N ALA A 73 10.65 -10.90 -8.26
CA ALA A 73 9.95 -12.17 -8.36
C ALA A 73 8.67 -12.21 -7.49
N GLY A 74 8.61 -11.39 -6.44
CA GLY A 74 7.46 -11.29 -5.54
C GLY A 74 6.23 -10.59 -6.14
N THR A 75 6.33 -9.93 -7.30
CA THR A 75 5.19 -9.21 -7.91
C THR A 75 4.29 -10.10 -8.77
N GLY A 76 4.63 -11.38 -8.95
CA GLY A 76 3.86 -12.31 -9.77
C GLY A 76 3.93 -12.02 -11.28
N VAL A 77 4.90 -11.22 -11.73
CA VAL A 77 5.25 -11.17 -13.17
C VAL A 77 5.92 -12.48 -13.51
N GLU A 78 5.10 -13.48 -13.83
CA GLU A 78 5.53 -14.80 -14.25
C GLU A 78 6.37 -14.63 -15.53
N SER A 79 7.67 -14.89 -15.39
CA SER A 79 8.64 -14.92 -16.49
C SER A 79 8.19 -15.98 -17.49
N HIS A 80 7.38 -15.59 -18.45
CA HIS A 80 6.92 -16.47 -19.52
C HIS A 80 8.12 -16.86 -20.38
N ARG A 81 8.59 -18.08 -20.14
CA ARG A 81 9.40 -18.95 -21.01
C ARG A 81 10.69 -18.34 -21.58
N ILE A 82 11.79 -18.64 -20.91
CA ILE A 82 13.04 -19.03 -21.60
C ILE A 82 13.39 -20.47 -21.22
N HIS A 83 12.50 -21.41 -21.58
CA HIS A 83 12.90 -22.81 -21.67
C HIS A 83 13.27 -23.13 -23.12
N ARG A 84 14.59 -23.08 -23.35
CA ARG A 84 15.38 -24.09 -24.09
C ARG A 84 14.71 -24.71 -25.33
N ALA A 85 15.10 -24.24 -26.51
CA ALA A 85 15.30 -25.13 -27.65
C ALA A 85 16.79 -25.44 -27.70
N VAL A 86 17.15 -26.66 -27.30
CA VAL A 86 18.40 -27.33 -27.70
C VAL A 86 18.12 -28.00 -29.03
#